data_AF-A0A7X6ZCP7-F1
#
_entry.id   AF-A0A7X6ZCP7-F1
#
_cell.length_a   1.000
_cell.length_b   1.000
_cell.length_c   1.000
_cell.angle_alpha   90.00
_cell.angle_beta   90.00
_cell.angle_gamma   90.00
#
_symmetry.space_group_name_H-M   'P 1'
#
loop_
_entity.id
_entity.type
_entity.pdbx_description
1 polymer ?
#
loop_
_entity_poly.entity_id
_entity_poly.type
_entity_poly.pdbx_seq_one_letter_code
_entity_poly.pdbx_strand_id
1 'polypeptide(L)'
;MMKKKRITLLLMIIFTLGIFTVPAYAASGNVKVVLPASKVTLNGTVIENATNQYPLIVYKDITYFPMTYYDCRFLGLESVWDSSTGLKIAKTGVNWGYHKYQAAGRNNTAYTAAIAAFKINVNGQQIDNSREEYPLLVFRNITYFPLTWRFAVDEFGWKYSFDEKNGLVINSTASDTTAAQLTLPIVTLPDGEKGAFTMAGNYYYYQGEKGKIYQAPVANPTERREVYQLTESYYFGYEYGLSSLHTDNGKAILKYHSGGATMGSDHIIWLKEDGTTEDIDHGYSAIRIYDDYTVRVDHWVPPIADNLQIKKQGEDEYTNVGDPECYFGRFFLGDGQGLSSRPSQDLYLIKEEIYVLGYYQDKNLP
;
A
#
# COMPACT_ATOMS: atom_id res chain seq x y z
N MET A 1 52.37 -29.03 23.55
CA MET A 1 51.88 -29.54 22.24
C MET A 1 50.60 -30.31 22.48
N MET A 2 49.45 -29.78 22.05
CA MET A 2 48.22 -30.51 21.66
C MET A 2 47.15 -29.47 21.29
N LYS A 3 46.89 -29.34 19.99
CA LYS A 3 45.90 -28.44 19.40
C LYS A 3 44.48 -28.95 19.73
N LYS A 4 43.69 -28.19 20.49
CA LYS A 4 42.23 -28.38 20.52
C LYS A 4 41.63 -27.57 19.37
N LYS A 5 41.16 -28.30 18.34
CA LYS A 5 40.39 -27.74 17.21
C LYS A 5 39.11 -27.09 17.77
N ARG A 6 38.97 -25.78 17.62
CA ARG A 6 37.68 -25.09 17.79
C ARG A 6 36.91 -25.28 16.49
N ILE A 7 35.85 -26.08 16.54
CA ILE A 7 34.85 -26.15 15.47
C ILE A 7 34.01 -24.89 15.62
N THR A 8 34.31 -23.88 14.80
CA THR A 8 33.48 -22.70 14.65
C THR A 8 32.29 -23.10 13.78
N LEU A 9 31.11 -23.26 14.38
CA LEU A 9 29.86 -23.39 13.65
C LEU A 9 29.54 -22.01 13.04
N LEU A 10 30.01 -21.79 11.82
CA LEU A 10 29.64 -20.65 11.00
C LEU A 10 28.19 -20.86 10.58
N LEU A 11 27.24 -20.23 11.27
CA LEU A 11 25.84 -20.16 10.84
C LEU A 11 25.79 -19.21 9.63
N MET A 12 26.16 -19.73 8.45
CA MET A 12 25.83 -19.12 7.17
C MET A 12 24.31 -19.10 7.08
N ILE A 13 23.70 -17.96 7.38
CA ILE A 13 22.36 -17.65 6.89
C ILE A 13 22.53 -17.51 5.38
N ILE A 14 22.31 -18.63 4.68
CA ILE A 14 21.99 -18.62 3.26
C ILE A 14 20.69 -17.83 3.19
N PHE A 15 20.81 -16.54 2.90
CA PHE A 15 19.70 -15.76 2.38
C PHE A 15 19.39 -16.42 1.04
N THR A 16 18.51 -17.42 1.05
CA THR A 16 17.88 -17.91 -0.16
C THR A 16 17.16 -16.69 -0.71
N LEU A 17 17.80 -15.98 -1.65
CA LEU A 17 17.07 -15.30 -2.70
C LEU A 17 16.09 -16.36 -3.18
N GLY A 18 14.83 -16.21 -2.77
CA GLY A 18 13.74 -16.88 -3.41
C GLY A 18 13.87 -16.51 -4.87
N ILE A 19 14.45 -17.41 -5.65
CA ILE A 19 14.22 -17.47 -7.08
C ILE A 19 12.72 -17.65 -7.11
N PHE A 20 11.98 -16.55 -7.27
CA PHE A 20 10.62 -16.61 -7.74
C PHE A 20 10.74 -17.37 -9.05
N THR A 21 10.47 -18.67 -8.97
CA THR A 21 10.31 -19.51 -10.15
C THR A 21 9.05 -18.97 -10.79
N VAL A 22 9.23 -18.00 -11.69
CA VAL A 22 8.15 -17.52 -12.54
C VAL A 22 7.66 -18.78 -13.24
N PRO A 23 6.42 -19.22 -12.98
CA PRO A 23 5.94 -20.47 -13.56
C PRO A 23 6.09 -20.37 -15.07
N ALA A 24 6.82 -21.31 -15.67
CA ALA A 24 6.91 -21.42 -17.11
C ALA A 24 5.50 -21.72 -17.62
N TYR A 25 4.87 -20.72 -18.25
CA TYR A 25 3.52 -20.86 -18.78
C TYR A 25 3.50 -21.94 -19.88
N ALA A 26 2.53 -22.84 -19.80
CA ALA A 26 2.25 -23.74 -20.90
C ALA A 26 1.93 -22.89 -22.15
N ALA A 27 2.76 -23.03 -23.17
CA ALA A 27 2.59 -22.41 -24.48
C ALA A 27 2.04 -23.48 -25.43
N SER A 28 0.93 -23.20 -26.12
CA SER A 28 0.39 -24.12 -27.14
C SER A 28 1.07 -23.93 -28.51
N GLY A 29 1.92 -22.91 -28.64
CA GLY A 29 2.69 -22.59 -29.83
C GLY A 29 3.44 -21.27 -29.66
N ASN A 30 4.43 -21.03 -30.53
CA ASN A 30 5.21 -19.80 -30.56
C ASN A 30 4.90 -19.01 -31.84
N VAL A 31 4.81 -17.68 -31.70
CA VAL A 31 4.53 -16.76 -32.80
C VAL A 31 5.59 -15.66 -32.85
N LYS A 32 5.89 -15.18 -34.06
CA LYS A 32 6.75 -14.01 -34.25
C LYS A 32 5.92 -12.74 -34.02
N VAL A 33 6.47 -11.83 -33.21
CA VAL A 33 5.89 -10.51 -32.95
C VAL A 33 6.90 -9.42 -33.25
N VAL A 34 6.44 -8.22 -33.58
CA VAL A 34 7.28 -7.05 -33.86
C VAL A 34 6.84 -5.85 -33.03
N LEU A 35 7.67 -4.82 -32.92
CA LEU A 35 7.21 -3.55 -32.35
C LEU A 35 6.27 -2.82 -33.34
N PRO A 36 5.29 -2.04 -32.88
CA PRO A 36 4.44 -1.24 -33.75
C PRO A 36 5.26 -0.30 -34.63
N ALA A 37 4.99 -0.35 -35.94
CA ALA A 37 5.59 0.57 -36.91
C ALA A 37 4.91 1.95 -36.91
N SER A 38 3.62 1.99 -36.56
CA SER A 38 2.82 3.20 -36.45
C SER A 38 2.71 3.67 -35.00
N LYS A 39 2.36 4.95 -34.83
CA LYS A 39 2.03 5.53 -33.54
C LYS A 39 0.85 4.81 -32.89
N VAL A 40 0.93 4.58 -31.59
CA VAL A 40 -0.20 4.11 -30.77
C VAL A 40 -0.40 5.10 -29.63
N THR A 41 -1.61 5.62 -29.51
CA THR A 41 -1.99 6.58 -28.48
C THR A 41 -3.10 5.98 -27.61
N LEU A 42 -2.85 5.89 -26.31
CA LEU A 42 -3.78 5.34 -25.34
C LEU A 42 -4.10 6.44 -24.32
N ASN A 43 -5.38 6.76 -24.08
CA ASN A 43 -5.81 7.84 -23.17
C ASN A 43 -5.02 9.15 -23.37
N GLY A 44 -4.79 9.53 -24.63
CA GLY A 44 -4.02 10.73 -25.00
C GLY A 44 -2.50 10.60 -24.87
N THR A 45 -1.98 9.51 -24.30
CA THR A 45 -0.54 9.26 -24.14
C THR A 45 0.00 8.45 -25.31
N VAL A 46 1.05 8.97 -25.95
CA VAL A 46 1.78 8.25 -27.00
C VAL A 46 2.68 7.21 -26.36
N ILE A 47 2.48 5.94 -26.71
CA ILE A 47 3.21 4.84 -26.07
C ILE A 47 4.60 4.70 -26.69
N GLU A 48 5.63 4.87 -25.86
CA GLU A 48 7.02 4.67 -26.22
C GLU A 48 7.39 3.19 -26.05
N ASN A 49 7.79 2.53 -27.14
CA ASN A 49 8.05 1.09 -27.17
C ASN A 49 9.54 0.71 -27.16
N ALA A 50 10.46 1.62 -27.47
CA ALA A 50 11.88 1.29 -27.61
C ALA A 50 12.57 1.09 -26.26
N THR A 51 12.11 1.73 -25.18
CA THR A 51 12.70 1.59 -23.83
C THR A 51 11.72 1.11 -22.76
N ASN A 52 10.58 0.56 -23.15
CA ASN A 52 9.60 -0.02 -22.25
C ASN A 52 9.88 -1.52 -21.99
N GLN A 53 9.89 -1.97 -20.74
CA GLN A 53 10.05 -3.38 -20.36
C GLN A 53 8.91 -4.24 -20.90
N TYR A 54 7.71 -3.69 -21.02
CA TYR A 54 6.54 -4.36 -21.61
C TYR A 54 6.02 -3.49 -22.76
N PRO A 55 6.72 -3.46 -23.91
CA PRO A 55 6.28 -2.67 -25.04
C PRO A 55 5.00 -3.26 -25.60
N LEU A 56 4.24 -2.46 -26.35
CA LEU A 56 3.23 -2.98 -27.26
C LEU A 56 3.93 -3.87 -28.30
N ILE A 57 3.25 -4.93 -28.71
CA ILE A 57 3.73 -5.86 -29.73
C ILE A 57 2.67 -6.03 -30.82
N VAL A 58 3.08 -6.35 -32.04
CA VAL A 58 2.19 -6.57 -33.18
C VAL A 58 2.29 -8.02 -33.64
N TYR A 59 1.12 -8.65 -33.79
CA TYR A 59 0.95 -9.98 -34.36
C TYR A 59 -0.20 -9.95 -35.36
N LYS A 60 0.01 -10.46 -36.58
CA LYS A 60 -0.96 -10.41 -37.69
C LYS A 60 -1.57 -9.01 -37.87
N ASP A 61 -0.69 -7.99 -37.88
CA ASP A 61 -1.05 -6.57 -38.03
C ASP A 61 -1.98 -5.98 -36.95
N ILE A 62 -2.23 -6.72 -35.87
CA ILE A 62 -2.96 -6.25 -34.70
C ILE A 62 -1.98 -5.88 -33.59
N THR A 63 -2.19 -4.73 -32.97
CA THR A 63 -1.43 -4.29 -31.79
C THR A 63 -1.96 -5.00 -30.54
N TYR A 64 -1.06 -5.47 -29.69
CA TYR A 64 -1.36 -6.13 -28.43
C TYR A 64 -0.87 -5.29 -27.26
N PHE A 65 -1.71 -5.24 -26.22
CA PHE A 65 -1.50 -4.48 -25.01
C PHE A 65 -1.14 -5.39 -23.82
N PRO A 66 -0.09 -5.06 -23.04
CA PRO A 66 0.30 -5.85 -21.88
C PRO A 66 -0.69 -5.70 -20.72
N MET A 67 -1.11 -6.83 -20.13
CA MET A 67 -1.98 -6.83 -18.95
C MET A 67 -1.16 -6.84 -17.64
N THR A 68 -0.26 -5.86 -17.47
CA THR A 68 0.44 -5.67 -16.19
C THR A 68 -0.46 -4.97 -15.16
N TYR A 69 0.01 -4.88 -13.92
CA TYR A 69 -0.71 -4.21 -12.84
C TYR A 69 -1.05 -2.73 -13.16
N TYR A 70 -0.06 -1.96 -13.65
CA TYR A 70 -0.26 -0.54 -13.96
C TYR A 70 -0.95 -0.35 -15.31
N ASP A 71 -0.61 -1.16 -16.32
CA ASP A 71 -1.18 -1.06 -17.67
C ASP A 71 -2.70 -1.36 -17.66
N CYS A 72 -3.14 -2.36 -16.90
CA CYS A 72 -4.58 -2.61 -16.72
C CYS A 72 -5.28 -1.39 -16.14
N ARG A 73 -4.73 -0.81 -15.06
CA ARG A 73 -5.35 0.32 -14.35
C ARG A 73 -5.33 1.61 -15.15
N PHE A 74 -4.34 1.76 -16.02
CA PHE A 74 -4.29 2.84 -16.99
C PHE A 74 -5.47 2.78 -17.96
N LEU A 75 -5.98 1.58 -18.29
CA LEU A 75 -7.06 1.39 -19.26
C LEU A 75 -8.43 1.01 -18.66
N GLY A 76 -8.72 1.30 -17.39
CA GLY A 76 -10.06 0.95 -16.85
C GLY A 76 -10.19 -0.47 -16.30
N LEU A 77 -9.08 -1.22 -16.21
CA LEU A 77 -9.09 -2.64 -15.90
C LEU A 77 -8.36 -2.95 -14.59
N GLU A 78 -8.76 -4.05 -13.96
CA GLU A 78 -7.97 -4.71 -12.93
C GLU A 78 -7.64 -6.13 -13.32
N SER A 79 -6.45 -6.57 -12.94
CA SER A 79 -5.95 -7.92 -13.17
C SER A 79 -5.59 -8.61 -11.87
N VAL A 80 -5.95 -9.89 -11.77
CA VAL A 80 -5.54 -10.79 -10.69
C VAL A 80 -5.05 -12.08 -11.31
N TRP A 81 -3.88 -12.54 -10.85
CA TRP A 81 -3.31 -13.83 -11.23
C TRP A 81 -3.37 -14.78 -10.04
N ASP A 82 -3.82 -16.00 -10.30
CA ASP A 82 -3.79 -17.10 -9.34
C ASP A 82 -3.35 -18.39 -10.04
N SER A 83 -2.51 -19.20 -9.40
CA SER A 83 -1.94 -20.40 -10.03
C SER A 83 -2.99 -21.48 -10.31
N SER A 84 -4.09 -21.50 -9.55
CA SER A 84 -5.16 -22.50 -9.68
C SER A 84 -6.26 -22.08 -10.67
N THR A 85 -6.57 -20.79 -10.72
CA THR A 85 -7.68 -20.22 -11.49
C THR A 85 -7.25 -19.41 -12.71
N GLY A 86 -5.94 -19.17 -12.88
CA GLY A 86 -5.35 -18.46 -14.01
C GLY A 86 -5.47 -16.95 -13.93
N LEU A 87 -5.51 -16.28 -15.09
CA LEU A 87 -5.65 -14.82 -15.17
C LEU A 87 -7.13 -14.44 -15.08
N LYS A 88 -7.44 -13.43 -14.28
CA LYS A 88 -8.73 -12.76 -14.27
C LYS A 88 -8.53 -11.29 -14.60
N ILE A 89 -9.27 -10.80 -15.59
CA ILE A 89 -9.35 -9.40 -15.97
C ILE A 89 -10.78 -8.92 -15.73
N ALA A 90 -10.95 -7.77 -15.10
CA ALA A 90 -12.24 -7.14 -14.91
C ALA A 90 -12.17 -5.67 -15.32
N LYS A 91 -13.18 -5.20 -16.04
CA LYS A 91 -13.42 -3.77 -16.23
C LYS A 91 -14.02 -3.20 -14.95
N THR A 92 -13.33 -2.23 -14.36
CA THR A 92 -13.76 -1.59 -13.10
C THR A 92 -13.93 -0.09 -13.24
N GLY A 93 -13.42 0.52 -14.32
CA GLY A 93 -13.46 1.96 -14.54
C GLY A 93 -12.34 2.73 -13.82
N VAL A 94 -11.41 2.03 -13.17
CA VAL A 94 -10.20 2.63 -12.60
C VAL A 94 -9.39 3.38 -13.66
N ASN A 95 -8.91 4.58 -13.37
CA ASN A 95 -8.27 5.43 -14.38
C ASN A 95 -6.95 5.99 -13.86
N TRP A 96 -5.89 5.19 -13.88
CA TRP A 96 -4.58 5.61 -13.40
C TRP A 96 -3.79 6.37 -14.46
N GLY A 97 -2.76 7.12 -14.04
CA GLY A 97 -1.78 7.69 -14.96
C GLY A 97 -0.93 6.61 -15.63
N TYR A 98 -0.43 6.90 -16.83
CA TYR A 98 0.47 5.98 -17.54
C TYR A 98 1.77 5.77 -16.78
N HIS A 99 2.12 4.51 -16.53
CA HIS A 99 3.38 4.12 -15.89
C HIS A 99 4.25 3.35 -16.87
N LYS A 100 5.39 3.93 -17.26
CA LYS A 100 6.37 3.25 -18.12
C LYS A 100 7.33 2.40 -17.29
N TYR A 101 7.28 1.08 -17.48
CA TYR A 101 8.30 0.18 -16.95
C TYR A 101 9.61 0.38 -17.72
N GLN A 102 10.70 0.78 -17.06
CA GLN A 102 11.98 1.00 -17.74
C GLN A 102 12.64 -0.34 -18.10
N ALA A 103 12.98 -0.52 -19.38
CA ALA A 103 13.78 -1.66 -19.81
C ALA A 103 15.27 -1.45 -19.47
N ALA A 104 16.00 -2.54 -19.21
CA ALA A 104 17.45 -2.51 -19.00
C ALA A 104 18.25 -2.06 -20.24
N GLY A 105 17.63 -2.06 -21.41
CA GLY A 105 18.22 -1.64 -22.68
C GLY A 105 17.14 -1.42 -23.74
N ARG A 106 17.57 -1.00 -24.93
CA ARG A 106 16.66 -0.75 -26.05
C ARG A 106 16.08 -2.06 -26.58
N ASN A 107 14.78 -2.08 -26.86
CA ASN A 107 14.10 -3.24 -27.43
C ASN A 107 14.53 -3.50 -28.88
N ASN A 108 14.71 -4.78 -29.22
CA ASN A 108 14.82 -5.28 -30.58
C ASN A 108 13.53 -5.04 -31.36
N THR A 109 13.64 -5.10 -32.70
CA THR A 109 12.51 -4.88 -33.62
C THR A 109 11.57 -6.08 -33.72
N ALA A 110 12.03 -7.28 -33.35
CA ALA A 110 11.24 -8.52 -33.40
C ALA A 110 11.55 -9.45 -32.22
N TYR A 111 10.56 -10.23 -31.82
CA TYR A 111 10.63 -11.21 -30.74
C TYR A 111 9.79 -12.45 -31.06
N THR A 112 9.91 -13.44 -30.17
CA THR A 112 9.00 -14.58 -30.12
C THR A 112 8.09 -14.41 -28.90
N ALA A 113 6.79 -14.56 -29.09
CA ALA A 113 5.79 -14.66 -28.03
C ALA A 113 5.16 -16.05 -28.06
N ALA A 114 4.64 -16.50 -26.93
CA ALA A 114 3.89 -17.75 -26.82
C ALA A 114 2.38 -17.50 -26.94
N ILE A 115 1.62 -18.47 -27.42
CA ILE A 115 0.15 -18.46 -27.28
C ILE A 115 -0.19 -18.90 -25.86
N ALA A 116 -1.01 -18.12 -25.15
CA ALA A 116 -1.41 -18.44 -23.78
C ALA A 116 -2.26 -19.72 -23.75
N ALA A 117 -1.84 -20.73 -22.96
CA ALA A 117 -2.57 -22.00 -22.81
C ALA A 117 -3.17 -22.22 -21.41
N PHE A 118 -3.19 -21.20 -20.56
CA PHE A 118 -3.83 -21.25 -19.24
C PHE A 118 -5.23 -20.63 -19.24
N LYS A 119 -5.99 -20.84 -18.16
CA LYS A 119 -7.33 -20.28 -17.99
C LYS A 119 -7.27 -18.76 -17.91
N ILE A 120 -8.08 -18.09 -18.72
CA ILE A 120 -8.21 -16.63 -18.72
C ILE A 120 -9.69 -16.30 -18.62
N ASN A 121 -10.07 -15.52 -17.62
CA ASN A 121 -11.43 -15.02 -17.44
C ASN A 121 -11.43 -13.51 -17.63
N VAL A 122 -12.37 -13.00 -18.41
CA VAL A 122 -12.56 -11.58 -18.68
C VAL A 122 -14.00 -11.23 -18.30
N ASN A 123 -14.18 -10.24 -17.41
CA ASN A 123 -15.49 -9.85 -16.90
C ASN A 123 -16.35 -11.03 -16.38
N GLY A 124 -15.69 -12.02 -15.77
CA GLY A 124 -16.32 -13.23 -15.25
C GLY A 124 -16.59 -14.33 -16.30
N GLN A 125 -16.30 -14.11 -17.57
CA GLN A 125 -16.44 -15.11 -18.64
C GLN A 125 -15.10 -15.73 -19.02
N GLN A 126 -15.05 -17.05 -19.13
CA GLN A 126 -13.84 -17.75 -19.56
C GLN A 126 -13.63 -17.60 -21.07
N ILE A 127 -12.41 -17.23 -21.48
CA ILE A 127 -12.00 -17.13 -22.87
C ILE A 127 -11.50 -18.49 -23.36
N ASP A 128 -12.06 -18.97 -24.48
CA ASP A 128 -11.48 -20.08 -25.25
C ASP A 128 -10.44 -19.54 -26.22
N ASN A 129 -9.21 -19.40 -25.73
CA ASN A 129 -8.11 -18.79 -26.50
C ASN A 129 -7.77 -19.57 -27.78
N SER A 130 -8.12 -20.84 -27.86
CA SER A 130 -7.82 -21.68 -29.03
C SER A 130 -8.68 -21.36 -30.24
N ARG A 131 -9.82 -20.69 -30.03
CA ARG A 131 -10.78 -20.30 -31.05
C ARG A 131 -10.66 -18.83 -31.47
N GLU A 132 -9.73 -18.10 -30.87
CA GLU A 132 -9.44 -16.72 -31.21
C GLU A 132 -8.64 -16.63 -32.52
N GLU A 133 -9.11 -15.80 -33.46
CA GLU A 133 -8.32 -15.46 -34.65
C GLU A 133 -7.00 -14.78 -34.28
N TYR A 134 -7.08 -13.95 -33.23
CA TYR A 134 -6.02 -13.20 -32.58
C TYR A 134 -5.88 -13.70 -31.14
N PRO A 135 -5.17 -14.81 -30.90
CA PRO A 135 -5.08 -15.41 -29.58
C PRO A 135 -4.31 -14.51 -28.62
N LEU A 136 -4.72 -14.53 -27.36
CA LEU A 136 -3.99 -13.94 -26.24
C LEU A 136 -2.57 -14.52 -26.18
N LEU A 137 -1.58 -13.65 -26.08
CA LEU A 137 -0.17 -14.02 -26.14
C LEU A 137 0.48 -13.90 -24.76
N VAL A 138 1.57 -14.61 -24.55
CA VAL A 138 2.48 -14.42 -23.42
C VAL A 138 3.81 -13.92 -23.96
N PHE A 139 4.22 -12.75 -23.49
CA PHE A 139 5.52 -12.17 -23.81
C PHE A 139 6.13 -11.61 -22.52
N ARG A 140 7.40 -11.94 -22.26
CA ARG A 140 8.10 -11.56 -21.01
C ARG A 140 7.30 -11.90 -19.74
N ASN A 141 6.65 -13.08 -19.74
CA ASN A 141 5.82 -13.59 -18.65
C ASN A 141 4.57 -12.76 -18.32
N ILE A 142 4.16 -11.86 -19.23
CA ILE A 142 2.93 -11.07 -19.15
C ILE A 142 1.98 -11.52 -20.25
N THR A 143 0.67 -11.50 -19.95
CA THR A 143 -0.37 -11.77 -20.94
C THR A 143 -0.67 -10.52 -21.74
N TYR A 144 -0.78 -10.67 -23.04
CA TYR A 144 -0.99 -9.60 -24.00
C TYR A 144 -2.32 -9.81 -24.71
N PHE A 145 -3.17 -8.79 -24.69
CA PHE A 145 -4.48 -8.81 -25.32
C PHE A 145 -4.45 -8.07 -26.65
N PRO A 146 -5.07 -8.61 -27.70
CA PRO A 146 -5.20 -7.92 -28.97
C PRO A 146 -6.15 -6.73 -28.80
N LEU A 147 -5.70 -5.56 -29.26
CA LEU A 147 -6.53 -4.36 -29.38
C LEU A 147 -7.43 -4.46 -30.61
N THR A 148 -8.26 -5.49 -30.66
CA THR A 148 -9.30 -5.71 -31.67
C THR A 148 -10.60 -5.08 -31.23
N TRP A 149 -11.56 -4.89 -32.17
CA TRP A 149 -12.90 -4.42 -31.84
C TRP A 149 -13.57 -5.27 -30.74
N ARG A 150 -13.45 -6.60 -30.84
CA ARG A 150 -14.00 -7.54 -29.85
C ARG A 150 -13.55 -7.22 -28.42
N PHE A 151 -12.25 -7.10 -28.19
CA PHE A 151 -11.76 -6.85 -26.83
C PHE A 151 -11.84 -5.37 -26.45
N ALA A 152 -11.33 -4.48 -27.30
CA ALA A 152 -11.26 -3.05 -26.97
C ALA A 152 -12.66 -2.43 -26.86
N VAL A 153 -13.55 -2.70 -27.81
CA VAL A 153 -14.87 -2.06 -27.90
C VAL A 153 -15.94 -2.92 -27.24
N ASP A 154 -16.14 -4.17 -27.66
CA ASP A 154 -17.29 -4.94 -27.16
C ASP A 154 -17.09 -5.39 -25.70
N GLU A 155 -15.90 -5.89 -25.36
CA GLU A 155 -15.60 -6.41 -24.02
C GLU A 155 -15.27 -5.30 -23.01
N PHE A 156 -14.48 -4.30 -23.43
CA PHE A 156 -14.02 -3.24 -22.53
C PHE A 156 -14.70 -1.88 -22.73
N GLY A 157 -15.50 -1.68 -23.78
CA GLY A 157 -16.25 -0.45 -24.01
C GLY A 157 -15.36 0.78 -24.24
N TRP A 158 -14.16 0.61 -24.77
CA TRP A 158 -13.26 1.72 -25.10
C TRP A 158 -13.65 2.36 -26.44
N LYS A 159 -13.39 3.65 -26.58
CA LYS A 159 -13.42 4.32 -27.89
C LYS A 159 -12.20 3.88 -28.69
N TYR A 160 -12.43 3.55 -29.96
CA TYR A 160 -11.42 3.01 -30.85
C TYR A 160 -11.43 3.77 -32.18
N SER A 161 -10.26 4.21 -32.64
CA SER A 161 -10.09 4.75 -34.00
C SER A 161 -8.71 4.41 -34.55
N PHE A 162 -8.63 4.21 -35.86
CA PHE A 162 -7.38 4.02 -36.57
C PHE A 162 -7.41 4.79 -37.89
N ASP A 163 -6.34 5.54 -38.16
CA ASP A 163 -6.10 6.15 -39.46
C ASP A 163 -4.58 6.25 -39.73
N GLU A 164 -4.20 6.45 -41.00
CA GLU A 164 -2.79 6.46 -41.42
C GLU A 164 -1.98 7.61 -40.79
N LYS A 165 -2.63 8.72 -40.44
CA LYS A 165 -1.98 9.93 -39.92
C LYS A 165 -1.74 9.85 -38.41
N ASN A 166 -2.73 9.39 -37.66
CA ASN A 166 -2.73 9.37 -36.19
C ASN A 166 -2.33 8.00 -35.62
N GLY A 167 -2.39 6.94 -36.44
CA GLY A 167 -2.19 5.56 -36.02
C GLY A 167 -3.38 5.05 -35.20
N LEU A 168 -3.12 4.08 -34.31
CA LEU A 168 -4.13 3.54 -33.41
C LEU A 168 -4.36 4.48 -32.23
N VAL A 169 -5.61 4.84 -31.98
CA VAL A 169 -6.02 5.65 -30.82
C VAL A 169 -7.11 4.90 -30.05
N ILE A 170 -6.86 4.67 -28.76
CA ILE A 170 -7.82 4.10 -27.82
C ILE A 170 -8.04 5.06 -26.66
N ASN A 171 -9.29 5.21 -26.25
CA ASN A 171 -9.65 5.96 -25.06
C ASN A 171 -10.61 5.12 -24.18
N SER A 172 -10.14 4.74 -23.00
CA SER A 172 -10.88 3.93 -22.02
C SER A 172 -11.69 4.76 -21.03
N THR A 173 -11.53 6.09 -21.05
CA THR A 173 -12.16 7.01 -20.10
C THR A 173 -13.49 7.46 -20.68
N ALA A 174 -14.58 6.80 -20.29
CA ALA A 174 -15.91 7.38 -20.42
C ALA A 174 -16.07 8.43 -19.30
N SER A 175 -16.14 9.71 -19.67
CA SER A 175 -16.24 10.91 -18.81
C SER A 175 -14.91 11.59 -18.51
N ASP A 176 -14.93 12.93 -18.53
CA ASP A 176 -13.83 13.91 -18.36
C ASP A 176 -13.10 13.84 -17.00
N THR A 177 -13.30 12.78 -16.23
CA THR A 177 -12.61 12.54 -14.97
C THR A 177 -11.41 11.64 -15.24
N THR A 178 -10.33 12.26 -15.72
CA THR A 178 -9.00 11.73 -15.45
C THR A 178 -8.89 11.63 -13.93
N ALA A 179 -8.57 10.45 -13.37
CA ALA A 179 -7.99 10.48 -12.04
C ALA A 179 -6.61 11.12 -12.23
N ALA A 180 -6.58 12.44 -12.12
CA ALA A 180 -5.34 13.18 -12.20
C ALA A 180 -4.41 12.60 -11.14
N GLN A 181 -3.18 12.30 -11.54
CA GLN A 181 -2.15 11.91 -10.58
C GLN A 181 -2.01 13.04 -9.56
N LEU A 182 -2.60 12.85 -8.38
CA LEU A 182 -2.48 13.78 -7.28
C LEU A 182 -1.10 13.58 -6.65
N THR A 183 -0.25 14.60 -6.75
CA THR A 183 1.01 14.63 -6.00
C THR A 183 0.83 15.57 -4.82
N LEU A 184 0.68 15.00 -3.63
CA LEU A 184 0.74 15.78 -2.39
C LEU A 184 2.22 16.11 -2.08
N PRO A 185 2.53 17.31 -1.60
CA PRO A 185 3.89 17.70 -1.23
C PRO A 185 4.30 17.07 0.12
N ILE A 186 4.31 15.73 0.16
CA ILE A 186 4.76 14.95 1.31
C ILE A 186 6.28 14.99 1.36
N VAL A 187 6.80 15.44 2.50
CA VAL A 187 8.25 15.57 2.72
C VAL A 187 8.95 14.22 2.56
N THR A 188 10.17 14.24 2.03
CA THR A 188 11.07 13.09 2.10
C THR A 188 11.92 13.26 3.36
N LEU A 189 11.88 12.26 4.24
CA LEU A 189 12.60 12.23 5.50
C LEU A 189 14.10 11.92 5.29
N PRO A 190 14.97 12.16 6.30
CA PRO A 190 16.42 11.92 6.20
C PRO A 190 16.84 10.50 5.82
N ASP A 191 16.02 9.50 6.14
CA ASP A 191 16.19 8.09 5.78
C ASP A 191 15.76 7.76 4.34
N GLY A 192 15.19 8.74 3.61
CA GLY A 192 14.67 8.58 2.26
C GLY A 192 13.19 8.18 2.19
N GLU A 193 12.56 7.86 3.32
CA GLU A 193 11.14 7.51 3.37
C GLU A 193 10.25 8.75 3.22
N LYS A 194 8.96 8.53 2.92
CA LYS A 194 7.97 9.61 2.87
C LYS A 194 7.41 9.89 4.27
N GLY A 195 7.17 11.18 4.53
CA GLY A 195 6.50 11.65 5.74
C GLY A 195 5.07 11.10 5.88
N ALA A 196 4.52 11.23 7.07
CA ALA A 196 3.22 10.66 7.43
C ALA A 196 2.08 11.12 6.49
N PHE A 197 1.12 10.25 6.23
CA PHE A 197 -0.07 10.53 5.41
C PHE A 197 -1.28 9.71 5.88
N THR A 198 -2.47 10.32 5.86
CA THR A 198 -3.74 9.60 5.95
C THR A 198 -4.86 10.37 5.23
N MET A 199 -6.03 9.73 5.10
CA MET A 199 -7.27 10.37 4.63
C MET A 199 -8.39 10.09 5.62
N ALA A 200 -9.09 11.15 6.04
CA ALA A 200 -10.25 11.05 6.92
C ALA A 200 -11.34 12.00 6.42
N GLY A 201 -12.57 11.49 6.30
CA GLY A 201 -13.68 12.21 5.70
C GLY A 201 -13.34 12.78 4.32
N ASN A 202 -13.52 14.09 4.15
CA ASN A 202 -13.30 14.78 2.87
C ASN A 202 -11.90 15.42 2.73
N TYR A 203 -10.93 14.98 3.53
CA TYR A 203 -9.61 15.60 3.58
C TYR A 203 -8.45 14.60 3.55
N TYR A 204 -7.37 15.01 2.87
CA TYR A 204 -6.05 14.43 3.02
C TYR A 204 -5.30 15.14 4.14
N TYR A 205 -4.57 14.38 4.96
CA TYR A 205 -3.68 14.89 5.99
C TYR A 205 -2.28 14.36 5.72
N TYR A 206 -1.27 15.21 5.77
CA TYR A 206 0.10 14.78 5.48
C TYR A 206 1.16 15.67 6.10
N GLN A 207 2.33 15.08 6.30
CA GLN A 207 3.52 15.78 6.75
C GLN A 207 4.22 16.49 5.58
N GLY A 208 4.31 17.81 5.68
CA GLY A 208 5.12 18.65 4.82
C GLY A 208 6.49 18.96 5.42
N GLU A 209 7.19 19.90 4.80
CA GLU A 209 8.51 20.33 5.26
C GLU A 209 8.48 20.97 6.66
N LYS A 210 9.62 20.90 7.37
CA LYS A 210 9.84 21.58 8.66
C LYS A 210 8.81 21.21 9.74
N GLY A 211 8.39 19.94 9.77
CA GLY A 211 7.49 19.43 10.79
C GLY A 211 6.03 19.89 10.66
N LYS A 212 5.65 20.55 9.56
CA LYS A 212 4.28 21.03 9.37
C LYS A 212 3.36 19.87 8.97
N ILE A 213 2.18 19.82 9.57
CA ILE A 213 1.11 18.93 9.15
C ILE A 213 0.07 19.75 8.39
N TYR A 214 -0.19 19.32 7.15
CA TYR A 214 -1.13 19.94 6.26
C TYR A 214 -2.42 19.13 6.17
N GLN A 215 -3.50 19.85 5.94
CA GLN A 215 -4.80 19.31 5.55
C GLN A 215 -5.19 19.92 4.21
N ALA A 216 -5.64 19.07 3.28
CA ALA A 216 -6.05 19.48 1.94
C ALA A 216 -7.41 18.84 1.59
N PRO A 217 -8.40 19.59 1.07
CA PRO A 217 -9.68 19.03 0.66
C PRO A 217 -9.49 18.02 -0.49
N VAL A 218 -10.18 16.89 -0.43
CA VAL A 218 -10.16 15.88 -1.50
C VAL A 218 -10.66 16.46 -2.83
N ALA A 219 -11.65 17.36 -2.77
CA ALA A 219 -12.21 18.03 -3.94
C ALA A 219 -11.25 19.05 -4.58
N ASN A 220 -10.31 19.62 -3.82
CA ASN A 220 -9.30 20.55 -4.34
C ASN A 220 -7.96 20.42 -3.58
N PRO A 221 -7.17 19.39 -3.86
CA PRO A 221 -5.99 19.06 -3.05
C PRO A 221 -4.81 20.03 -3.20
N THR A 222 -4.89 20.98 -4.14
CA THR A 222 -3.87 22.02 -4.31
C THR A 222 -4.01 23.11 -3.25
N GLU A 223 -5.23 23.33 -2.76
CA GLU A 223 -5.49 24.15 -1.59
C GLU A 223 -5.17 23.35 -0.33
N ARG A 224 -4.30 23.91 0.51
CA ARG A 224 -3.92 23.30 1.78
C ARG A 224 -3.83 24.35 2.87
N ARG A 225 -4.11 23.93 4.08
CA ARG A 225 -3.82 24.71 5.30
C ARG A 225 -2.96 23.90 6.25
N GLU A 226 -2.14 24.61 7.00
CA GLU A 226 -1.41 24.04 8.12
C GLU A 226 -2.41 23.83 9.28
N VAL A 227 -2.43 22.62 9.84
CA VAL A 227 -3.30 22.26 10.96
C VAL A 227 -2.52 21.92 12.22
N TYR A 228 -1.23 21.62 12.10
CA TYR A 228 -0.37 21.35 13.25
C TYR A 228 1.10 21.61 12.92
N GLN A 229 1.89 21.94 13.94
CA GLN A 229 3.35 22.08 13.87
C GLN A 229 3.97 21.10 14.85
N LEU A 230 4.71 20.12 14.33
CA LEU A 230 5.48 19.20 15.17
C LEU A 230 6.54 19.97 15.95
N THR A 231 6.78 19.55 17.19
CA THR A 231 7.86 20.07 18.01
C THR A 231 9.21 19.69 17.42
N GLU A 232 10.18 20.59 17.54
CA GLU A 232 11.58 20.26 17.24
C GLU A 232 12.03 19.05 18.06
N SER A 233 12.75 18.16 17.41
CA SER A 233 13.37 17.01 18.05
C SER A 233 14.74 16.86 17.44
N TYR A 234 15.77 16.72 18.26
CA TYR A 234 17.13 16.47 17.80
C TYR A 234 17.55 15.00 18.03
N TYR A 235 16.56 14.14 18.32
CA TYR A 235 16.75 12.72 18.54
C TYR A 235 16.55 11.93 17.24
N PHE A 236 17.28 10.82 17.12
CA PHE A 236 17.24 9.90 15.96
C PHE A 236 17.64 10.52 14.60
N GLY A 237 18.28 11.70 14.60
CA GLY A 237 18.76 12.33 13.36
C GLY A 237 17.68 13.06 12.55
N TYR A 238 16.47 13.19 13.10
CA TYR A 238 15.41 14.04 12.55
C TYR A 238 15.51 15.44 13.19
N GLU A 239 14.95 16.46 12.53
CA GLU A 239 14.86 17.83 13.07
C GLU A 239 13.54 18.08 13.84
N TYR A 240 12.53 17.22 13.61
CA TYR A 240 11.21 17.30 14.21
C TYR A 240 10.78 15.90 14.68
N GLY A 241 9.83 15.85 15.61
CA GLY A 241 9.31 14.58 16.13
C GLY A 241 8.88 13.62 15.02
N LEU A 242 9.35 12.36 15.07
CA LEU A 242 8.91 11.33 14.14
C LEU A 242 7.41 11.13 14.31
N SER A 243 6.66 11.35 13.23
CA SER A 243 5.20 11.34 13.26
C SER A 243 4.63 10.20 12.44
N SER A 244 3.40 9.84 12.78
CA SER A 244 2.55 8.94 12.02
C SER A 244 1.15 9.55 11.94
N LEU A 245 0.48 9.29 10.84
CA LEU A 245 -0.89 9.69 10.59
C LEU A 245 -1.66 8.44 10.23
N HIS A 246 -2.81 8.25 10.86
CA HIS A 246 -3.73 7.17 10.54
C HIS A 246 -5.16 7.63 10.75
N THR A 247 -6.09 6.86 10.22
CA THR A 247 -7.52 7.10 10.39
C THR A 247 -8.08 6.09 11.37
N ASP A 248 -8.67 6.58 12.46
CA ASP A 248 -9.37 5.76 13.45
C ASP A 248 -10.82 6.22 13.51
N ASN A 249 -11.77 5.34 13.20
CA ASN A 249 -13.21 5.63 13.14
C ASN A 249 -13.57 6.95 12.42
N GLY A 250 -12.94 7.20 11.27
CA GLY A 250 -13.16 8.42 10.47
C GLY A 250 -12.49 9.70 11.00
N LYS A 251 -11.73 9.62 12.11
CA LYS A 251 -10.94 10.72 12.67
C LYS A 251 -9.50 10.61 12.18
N ALA A 252 -8.90 11.73 11.76
CA ALA A 252 -7.48 11.78 11.44
C ALA A 252 -6.66 11.95 12.72
N ILE A 253 -5.86 10.95 13.05
CA ILE A 253 -5.05 10.92 14.27
C ILE A 253 -3.59 11.13 13.93
N LEU A 254 -3.01 12.20 14.48
CA LEU A 254 -1.58 12.47 14.49
C LEU A 254 -0.98 11.87 15.75
N LYS A 255 0.03 11.01 15.58
CA LYS A 255 0.86 10.54 16.69
C LYS A 255 2.31 10.92 16.43
N TYR A 256 2.97 11.56 17.39
CA TYR A 256 4.40 11.83 17.31
C TYR A 256 5.08 11.75 18.67
N HIS A 257 6.40 11.52 18.67
CA HIS A 257 7.20 11.49 19.90
C HIS A 257 7.98 12.78 20.07
N SER A 258 8.02 13.31 21.30
CA SER A 258 8.90 14.41 21.68
C SER A 258 9.77 14.00 22.86
N GLY A 259 11.05 14.42 22.86
CA GLY A 259 12.01 14.07 23.91
C GLY A 259 12.84 12.83 23.57
N GLY A 260 13.63 12.36 24.54
CA GLY A 260 14.48 11.17 24.38
C GLY A 260 13.78 9.89 24.86
N ALA A 261 14.33 8.72 24.55
CA ALA A 261 13.71 7.42 24.87
C ALA A 261 13.32 7.21 26.35
N THR A 262 13.98 7.91 27.29
CA THR A 262 13.71 7.78 28.74
C THR A 262 12.83 8.90 29.30
N MET A 263 12.89 10.11 28.74
CA MET A 263 12.21 11.31 29.27
C MET A 263 11.24 11.93 28.27
N GLY A 264 10.97 11.24 27.16
CA GLY A 264 10.06 11.66 26.12
C GLY A 264 8.66 11.11 26.31
N SER A 265 7.73 11.66 25.54
CA SER A 265 6.31 11.34 25.56
C SER A 265 5.80 11.23 24.14
N ASP A 266 4.92 10.25 23.89
CA ASP A 266 4.08 10.26 22.71
C ASP A 266 2.97 11.31 22.90
N HIS A 267 2.57 11.96 21.82
CA HIS A 267 1.43 12.87 21.73
C HIS A 267 0.46 12.29 20.74
N ILE A 268 -0.83 12.26 21.10
CA ILE A 268 -1.91 11.75 20.25
C ILE A 268 -2.93 12.86 20.08
N ILE A 269 -3.05 13.36 18.86
CA ILE A 269 -3.85 14.54 18.54
C ILE A 269 -4.85 14.21 17.45
N TRP A 270 -6.10 14.61 17.66
CA TRP A 270 -7.11 14.58 16.62
C TRP A 270 -7.05 15.85 15.77
N LEU A 271 -6.84 15.67 14.47
CA LEU A 271 -6.94 16.73 13.47
C LEU A 271 -8.38 16.79 12.94
N LYS A 272 -9.09 17.89 13.24
CA LYS A 272 -10.51 18.05 12.91
C LYS A 272 -10.70 18.60 11.49
N GLU A 273 -11.85 18.30 10.90
CA GLU A 273 -12.21 18.80 9.56
C GLU A 273 -12.36 20.32 9.51
N ASP A 274 -12.67 20.98 10.62
CA ASP A 274 -12.73 22.45 10.71
C ASP A 274 -11.35 23.11 10.76
N GLY A 275 -10.28 22.31 10.89
CA GLY A 275 -8.87 22.74 10.92
C GLY A 275 -8.32 22.98 12.33
N THR A 276 -9.15 22.79 13.35
CA THR A 276 -8.72 22.82 14.75
C THR A 276 -8.14 21.45 15.16
N THR A 277 -7.53 21.40 16.34
CA THR A 277 -6.95 20.19 16.89
C THR A 277 -7.40 19.97 18.32
N GLU A 278 -7.35 18.70 18.75
CA GLU A 278 -7.67 18.29 20.12
C GLU A 278 -6.62 17.29 20.59
N ASP A 279 -5.95 17.59 21.71
CA ASP A 279 -5.06 16.66 22.39
C ASP A 279 -5.90 15.55 23.04
N ILE A 280 -5.73 14.32 22.56
CA ILE A 280 -6.50 13.17 23.02
C ILE A 280 -5.82 12.51 24.22
N ASP A 281 -4.50 12.32 24.11
CA ASP A 281 -3.70 11.65 25.12
C ASP A 281 -2.21 12.00 24.99
N HIS A 282 -1.51 11.85 26.10
CA HIS A 282 -0.06 11.97 26.17
C HIS A 282 0.53 10.79 26.94
N GLY A 283 1.72 10.35 26.51
CA GLY A 283 2.47 9.28 27.15
C GLY A 283 2.40 7.96 26.41
N TYR A 284 3.01 6.93 27.00
CA TYR A 284 3.05 5.61 26.39
C TYR A 284 1.73 4.88 26.67
N SER A 285 0.87 4.78 25.67
CA SER A 285 -0.41 4.08 25.79
C SER A 285 -0.77 3.31 24.52
N ALA A 286 -1.65 2.31 24.65
CA ALA A 286 -2.51 1.87 23.56
C ALA A 286 -3.85 2.56 23.71
N ILE A 287 -4.36 3.18 22.63
CA ILE A 287 -5.60 3.95 22.66
C ILE A 287 -6.49 3.57 21.48
N ARG A 288 -7.80 3.62 21.69
CA ARG A 288 -8.83 3.54 20.64
C ARG A 288 -9.90 4.59 20.91
N ILE A 289 -10.28 5.32 19.88
CA ILE A 289 -11.22 6.43 19.98
C ILE A 289 -12.54 6.03 19.32
N TYR A 290 -13.61 6.01 20.09
CA TYR A 290 -14.98 5.77 19.62
C TYR A 290 -15.79 7.06 19.70
N ASP A 291 -17.08 7.00 19.35
CA ASP A 291 -17.95 8.18 19.38
C ASP A 291 -18.21 8.65 20.82
N ASP A 292 -18.56 7.71 21.70
CA ASP A 292 -18.94 8.01 23.09
C ASP A 292 -17.81 7.75 24.12
N TYR A 293 -16.78 6.99 23.73
CA TYR A 293 -15.74 6.51 24.63
C TYR A 293 -14.34 6.58 24.01
N THR A 294 -13.35 6.88 24.83
CA THR A 294 -11.95 6.61 24.56
C THR A 294 -11.49 5.50 25.50
N VAL A 295 -10.95 4.42 24.94
CA VAL A 295 -10.38 3.30 25.71
C VAL A 295 -8.86 3.38 25.65
N ARG A 296 -8.22 3.35 26.81
CA ARG A 296 -6.78 3.53 26.98
C ARG A 296 -6.21 2.40 27.83
N VAL A 297 -5.04 1.90 27.46
CA VAL A 297 -4.19 1.09 28.33
C VAL A 297 -2.91 1.87 28.58
N ASP A 298 -2.65 2.22 29.84
CA ASP A 298 -1.44 2.94 30.22
C ASP A 298 -0.24 1.99 30.22
N HIS A 299 0.76 2.31 29.42
CA HIS A 299 2.02 1.57 29.31
C HIS A 299 3.16 2.31 30.01
N TRP A 300 2.88 2.99 31.11
CA TRP A 300 3.90 3.53 32.00
C TRP A 300 5.03 2.52 32.29
N VAL A 301 6.23 3.05 32.47
CA VAL A 301 7.43 2.29 32.84
C VAL A 301 7.96 2.85 34.16
N PRO A 302 8.05 2.06 35.24
CA PRO A 302 7.77 0.62 35.32
C PRO A 302 6.27 0.26 35.17
N PRO A 303 5.93 -0.95 34.68
CA PRO A 303 4.53 -1.37 34.53
C PRO A 303 3.77 -1.40 35.85
N ILE A 304 2.50 -1.01 35.82
CA ILE A 304 1.57 -1.07 36.94
C ILE A 304 0.32 -1.87 36.54
N ALA A 305 -0.28 -2.56 37.52
CA ALA A 305 -1.62 -3.15 37.37
C ALA A 305 -2.68 -2.03 37.42
N ASP A 306 -3.95 -2.37 37.19
CA ASP A 306 -5.07 -1.41 37.18
C ASP A 306 -4.88 -0.30 36.13
N ASN A 307 -4.36 -0.67 34.96
CA ASN A 307 -3.92 0.27 33.91
C ASN A 307 -4.86 0.33 32.69
N LEU A 308 -6.01 -0.36 32.72
CA LEU A 308 -7.05 -0.23 31.71
C LEU A 308 -8.02 0.88 32.11
N GLN A 309 -8.28 1.80 31.20
CA GLN A 309 -9.02 3.02 31.50
C GLN A 309 -10.01 3.38 30.40
N ILE A 310 -11.09 4.04 30.79
CA ILE A 310 -12.07 4.64 29.89
C ILE A 310 -12.25 6.12 30.20
N LYS A 311 -12.56 6.91 29.17
CA LYS A 311 -13.00 8.30 29.30
C LYS A 311 -14.22 8.49 28.41
N LYS A 312 -15.33 8.95 28.97
CA LYS A 312 -16.52 9.26 28.17
C LYS A 312 -16.37 10.62 27.50
N GLN A 313 -17.10 10.81 26.41
CA GLN A 313 -17.16 12.11 25.76
C GLN A 313 -17.64 13.19 26.74
N GLY A 314 -16.85 14.26 26.89
CA GLY A 314 -17.13 15.36 27.82
C GLY A 314 -16.56 15.18 29.24
N GLU A 315 -15.94 14.04 29.54
CA GLU A 315 -15.14 13.88 30.76
C GLU A 315 -13.70 14.35 30.52
N ASP A 316 -13.11 14.99 31.52
CA ASP A 316 -11.72 15.48 31.46
C ASP A 316 -10.71 14.40 31.89
N GLU A 317 -11.13 13.42 32.68
CA GLU A 317 -10.25 12.42 33.31
C GLU A 317 -10.61 10.99 32.91
N TYR A 318 -9.59 10.13 32.89
CA TYR A 318 -9.75 8.70 32.69
C TYR A 318 -10.16 8.00 34.00
N THR A 319 -11.07 7.04 33.92
CA THR A 319 -11.44 6.15 35.02
C THR A 319 -10.89 4.75 34.77
N ASN A 320 -10.21 4.18 35.77
CA ASN A 320 -9.74 2.79 35.72
C ASN A 320 -10.92 1.81 35.70
N VAL A 321 -10.82 0.75 34.90
CA VAL A 321 -11.83 -0.30 34.78
C VAL A 321 -11.16 -1.67 34.64
N GLY A 322 -11.90 -2.72 35.00
CA GLY A 322 -11.40 -4.09 34.98
C GLY A 322 -10.92 -4.54 36.36
N ASP A 323 -10.12 -5.61 36.38
CA ASP A 323 -9.55 -6.16 37.61
C ASP A 323 -8.30 -5.35 38.03
N PRO A 324 -8.28 -4.75 39.23
CA PRO A 324 -7.15 -3.96 39.72
C PRO A 324 -5.85 -4.76 39.91
N GLU A 325 -5.92 -6.09 40.03
CA GLU A 325 -4.72 -6.94 40.13
C GLU A 325 -4.14 -7.30 38.74
N CYS A 326 -4.84 -6.97 37.65
CA CYS A 326 -4.44 -7.33 36.30
C CYS A 326 -3.58 -6.24 35.64
N TYR A 327 -2.53 -6.68 34.95
CA TYR A 327 -1.72 -5.87 34.05
C TYR A 327 -2.26 -6.03 32.63
N PHE A 328 -2.99 -5.02 32.15
CA PHE A 328 -3.56 -5.02 30.80
C PHE A 328 -2.54 -4.57 29.75
N GLY A 329 -2.70 -5.10 28.52
CA GLY A 329 -1.95 -4.72 27.33
C GLY A 329 -0.46 -5.03 27.39
N ARG A 330 -0.02 -6.05 28.14
CA ARG A 330 1.41 -6.36 28.26
C ARG A 330 1.70 -7.85 28.22
N PHE A 331 2.81 -8.18 27.57
CA PHE A 331 3.45 -9.49 27.66
C PHE A 331 4.55 -9.42 28.71
N PHE A 332 4.60 -10.42 29.59
CA PHE A 332 5.72 -10.61 30.50
C PHE A 332 6.51 -11.85 30.09
N LEU A 333 7.83 -11.71 30.00
CA LEU A 333 8.76 -12.75 29.59
C LEU A 333 9.79 -12.94 30.71
N GLY A 334 9.77 -14.11 31.34
CA GLY A 334 10.77 -14.51 32.33
C GLY A 334 11.84 -15.41 31.71
N ASP A 335 13.11 -15.12 31.97
CA ASP A 335 14.26 -15.93 31.52
C ASP A 335 15.02 -16.60 32.68
N GLY A 336 14.44 -16.57 33.88
CA GLY A 336 15.03 -17.13 35.11
C GLY A 336 16.07 -16.24 35.78
N GLN A 337 16.45 -15.09 35.18
CA GLN A 337 17.34 -14.07 35.75
C GLN A 337 16.61 -12.74 36.00
N GLY A 338 15.48 -12.50 35.33
CA GLY A 338 14.57 -11.39 35.60
C GLY A 338 13.26 -11.46 34.81
N LEU A 339 12.37 -10.51 35.07
CA LEU A 339 11.11 -10.34 34.35
C LEU A 339 11.23 -9.15 33.40
N SER A 340 11.12 -9.38 32.10
CA SER A 340 11.02 -8.32 31.09
C SER A 340 9.56 -8.16 30.64
N SER A 341 9.17 -6.96 30.21
CA SER A 341 7.82 -6.73 29.68
C SER A 341 7.85 -6.01 28.34
N ARG A 342 6.84 -6.29 27.51
CA ARG A 342 6.60 -5.58 26.24
C ARG A 342 5.14 -5.14 26.15
N PRO A 343 4.88 -3.89 25.72
CA PRO A 343 3.51 -3.45 25.48
C PRO A 343 2.90 -4.17 24.27
N SER A 344 1.60 -4.44 24.35
CA SER A 344 0.73 -4.87 23.28
C SER A 344 -0.12 -3.70 22.82
N GLN A 345 -0.29 -3.53 21.52
CA GLN A 345 -1.17 -2.50 20.95
C GLN A 345 -2.58 -3.05 20.64
N ASP A 346 -2.84 -4.31 21.00
CA ASP A 346 -4.10 -5.01 20.79
C ASP A 346 -5.12 -4.56 21.82
N LEU A 347 -6.03 -3.70 21.38
CA LEU A 347 -7.12 -3.13 22.16
C LEU A 347 -8.32 -2.94 21.25
N TYR A 348 -9.48 -3.46 21.66
CA TYR A 348 -10.71 -3.38 20.90
C TYR A 348 -11.91 -3.18 21.82
N LEU A 349 -12.82 -2.27 21.44
CA LEU A 349 -14.18 -2.22 21.97
C LEU A 349 -15.11 -2.82 20.91
N ILE A 350 -15.80 -3.90 21.26
CA ILE A 350 -16.78 -4.53 20.40
C ILE A 350 -18.11 -4.49 21.15
N LYS A 351 -19.05 -3.68 20.65
CA LYS A 351 -20.28 -3.31 21.35
C LYS A 351 -19.95 -2.63 22.69
N GLU A 352 -20.26 -3.28 23.80
CA GLU A 352 -20.07 -2.76 25.16
C GLU A 352 -18.92 -3.49 25.89
N GLU A 353 -18.14 -4.32 25.18
CA GLU A 353 -17.10 -5.15 25.77
C GLU A 353 -15.70 -4.77 25.27
N ILE A 354 -14.75 -4.62 26.19
CA ILE A 354 -13.35 -4.34 25.90
C ILE A 354 -12.58 -5.66 25.83
N TYR A 355 -11.88 -5.87 24.72
CA TYR A 355 -11.01 -7.01 24.46
C TYR A 355 -9.56 -6.52 24.50
N VAL A 356 -8.82 -7.03 25.47
CA VAL A 356 -7.43 -6.65 25.73
C VAL A 356 -6.70 -7.82 26.37
N LEU A 357 -5.41 -7.95 26.10
CA LEU A 357 -4.55 -8.90 26.80
C LEU A 357 -4.48 -8.56 28.29
N GLY A 358 -4.67 -9.53 29.17
CA GLY A 358 -4.47 -9.37 30.62
C GLY A 358 -3.41 -10.34 31.14
N TYR A 359 -2.58 -9.87 32.07
CA TYR A 359 -1.60 -10.69 32.79
C TYR A 359 -1.79 -10.52 34.29
N TYR A 360 -1.88 -11.65 34.99
CA TYR A 360 -1.82 -11.68 36.45
C TYR A 360 -0.43 -12.10 36.87
N GLN A 361 0.22 -11.28 37.70
CA GLN A 361 1.53 -11.63 38.22
C GLN A 361 1.40 -12.84 39.15
N ASP A 362 2.13 -13.91 38.83
CA ASP A 362 2.29 -15.03 39.75
C ASP A 362 3.08 -14.55 40.97
N LYS A 363 2.45 -14.56 42.15
CA LYS A 363 3.05 -14.16 43.43
C LYS A 363 4.25 -15.03 43.82
N ASN A 364 4.50 -16.13 43.09
CA ASN A 364 5.63 -17.05 43.29
C ASN A 364 6.81 -16.81 42.35
N LEU A 365 6.71 -15.88 41.40
CA LEU A 365 7.83 -15.44 40.55
C LEU A 365 8.42 -14.14 41.14
N PRO A 366 9.75 -14.00 41.21
CA PRO A 366 10.41 -12.86 41.85
C PRO A 366 10.12 -11.52 41.18
#